data_AF-A0AA94S944-F1
#
_entry.id   AF-A0AA94S944-F1
#
_cell.length_a   1.000
_cell.length_b   1.000
_cell.length_c   1.000
_cell.angle_alpha   90.00
_cell.angle_beta   90.00
_cell.angle_gamma   90.00
#
_symmetry.space_group_name_H-M   'P 1'
#
loop_
_entity.id
_entity.type
_entity.pdbx_description
1 polymer ?
#
loop_
_entity_poly.entity_id
_entity_poly.type
_entity_poly.pdbx_seq_one_letter_code
_entity_poly.pdbx_strand_id
1 'polypeptide(L)' 'MKVSIEITNLSDFLELAKEVVKKAEELETAVQRLNNTELELQTKTIDE' A
#
# COMPACT_ATOMS: atom_id res chain seq x y z
N MET A 1 6.68 -26.72 32.55
CA MET A 1 5.25 -26.37 32.38
C MET A 1 5.15 -25.54 31.11
N LYS A 2 4.33 -25.93 30.13
CA LYS A 2 4.17 -25.21 28.85
C LYS A 2 2.75 -24.63 28.82
N VAL A 3 2.64 -23.30 28.74
CA VAL A 3 1.37 -22.61 28.60
C VAL A 3 1.11 -22.45 27.10
N SER A 4 -0.02 -22.96 26.62
CA SER A 4 -0.47 -22.75 25.24
C SER A 4 -1.52 -21.65 25.26
N ILE A 5 -1.30 -20.60 24.47
CA ILE A 5 -2.24 -19.48 24.32
C ILE A 5 -2.91 -19.66 22.97
N GLU A 6 -4.22 -19.84 22.98
CA GLU A 6 -5.04 -19.82 21.77
C GLU A 6 -5.53 -18.39 21.54
N ILE A 7 -5.18 -17.83 20.38
CA ILE A 7 -5.68 -16.53 19.94
C ILE A 7 -6.80 -16.82 18.94
N THR A 8 -8.03 -16.56 19.35
CA THR A 8 -9.19 -16.68 18.48
C THR A 8 -9.11 -15.63 17.35
N ASN A 9 -9.59 -15.98 16.17
CA ASN A 9 -9.68 -15.11 14.99
C ASN A 9 -8.32 -14.61 14.44
N LEU A 10 -7.20 -15.23 14.84
CA LEU A 10 -5.88 -14.84 14.34
C LEU A 10 -5.75 -15.00 12.81
N SER A 11 -6.32 -16.07 12.25
CA SER A 11 -6.29 -16.29 10.79
C SER A 11 -7.00 -15.17 10.04
N ASP A 12 -8.22 -14.81 10.46
CA ASP A 12 -9.01 -13.75 9.83
C ASP A 12 -8.30 -12.40 9.96
N PHE A 13 -7.71 -12.11 11.13
CA PHE A 13 -6.89 -10.92 11.31
C PHE A 13 -5.69 -10.89 10.35
N LEU A 14 -4.97 -12.01 10.19
CA LEU A 14 -3.83 -12.09 9.29
C LEU A 14 -4.24 -11.93 7.83
N GLU A 15 -5.42 -12.42 7.44
CA GLU A 15 -5.97 -12.22 6.09
C GLU A 15 -6.31 -10.75 5.84
N LEU A 16 -7.04 -10.12 6.75
CA LEU A 16 -7.36 -8.70 6.66
C LEU A 16 -6.10 -7.82 6.67
N ALA A 17 -5.10 -8.16 7.47
CA ALA A 17 -3.83 -7.45 7.50
C ALA A 17 -3.11 -7.53 6.13
N LYS A 18 -3.12 -8.69 5.47
CA LYS A 18 -2.56 -8.84 4.12
C LYS A 18 -3.30 -7.98 3.10
N GLU A 19 -4.63 -7.90 3.18
CA GLU A 19 -5.41 -7.05 2.28
C GLU A 19 -5.09 -5.56 2.47
N VAL A 20 -4.94 -5.11 3.72
CA VAL A 20 -4.55 -3.73 4.03
C VAL A 20 -3.17 -3.41 3.46
N VAL A 21 -2.19 -4.31 3.62
CA VAL A 21 -0.84 -4.13 3.05
C VAL A 21 -0.90 -4.03 1.54
N LYS A 22 -1.60 -4.96 0.88
CA LYS A 22 -1.77 -4.94 -0.58
C LYS A 22 -2.39 -3.63 -1.08
N LYS A 23 -3.44 -3.15 -0.43
CA LYS A 23 -4.10 -1.89 -0.80
C LYS A 23 -3.17 -0.68 -0.61
N ALA A 24 -2.32 -0.69 0.41
CA ALA A 24 -1.33 0.36 0.62
C ALA A 24 -0.28 0.40 -0.50
N GLU A 25 0.23 -0.76 -0.92
CA GLU A 25 1.19 -0.88 -2.02
C GLU A 25 0.60 -0.43 -3.37
N GLU A 26 -0.66 -0.81 -3.64
CA GLU A 26 -1.38 -0.37 -4.84
C GLU A 26 -1.57 1.16 -4.85
N LEU A 27 -1.91 1.75 -3.71
CA LEU A 27 -2.07 3.20 -3.57
C LEU A 27 -0.74 3.93 -3.75
N GLU A 28 0.33 3.45 -3.13
CA GLU A 28 1.67 4.04 -3.29
C GLU A 28 2.08 4.08 -4.78
N THR A 29 1.87 2.97 -5.49
CA THR A 29 2.17 2.88 -6.93
C THR A 29 1.34 3.87 -7.74
N ALA A 30 0.06 4.03 -7.43
CA ALA A 30 -0.81 4.99 -8.10
C ALA A 30 -0.35 6.44 -7.87
N VAL A 31 0.05 6.78 -6.64
CA VAL A 31 0.57 8.11 -6.28
C VAL A 31 1.89 8.39 -7.01
N GLN A 32 2.82 7.42 -7.05
CA GLN A 32 4.08 7.58 -7.78
C GLN A 32 3.84 7.87 -9.27
N ARG A 33 2.91 7.14 -9.90
CA ARG A 33 2.53 7.37 -11.30
C ARG A 33 1.92 8.76 -11.51
N LEU A 34 1.09 9.22 -10.59
CA LEU A 34 0.50 10.55 -10.65
C LEU A 34 1.58 11.64 -10.57
N ASN A 35 2.49 11.52 -9.62
CA ASN A 35 3.59 12.48 -9.44
C ASN A 35 4.51 12.53 -10.67
N ASN A 36 4.84 11.38 -11.27
CA ASN A 36 5.63 11.36 -12.50
C ASN A 36 4.91 12.04 -13.66
N THR A 37 3.60 11.81 -13.81
CA THR A 37 2.79 12.46 -14.84
C THR A 37 2.74 13.97 -14.63
N GLU A 38 2.59 14.43 -13.37
CA GLU A 38 2.63 15.85 -13.02
C GLU A 38 3.97 16.50 -13.40
N LEU A 39 5.10 15.85 -13.08
CA LEU A 39 6.44 16.33 -13.44
C LEU A 39 6.64 16.41 -14.96
N GLU A 40 6.20 15.39 -15.71
CA GLU A 40 6.26 15.39 -17.18
C GLU A 40 5.44 16.53 -17.80
N LEU A 41 4.29 16.87 -17.21
CA LEU A 41 3.47 18.00 -17.66
C LEU A 41 4.14 19.34 -17.33
N GLN A 42 4.68 19.49 -16.12
CA GLN A 42 5.36 20.72 -15.70
C GLN A 42 6.59 21.02 -16.56
N THR A 43 7.40 20.00 -16.87
CA THR A 43 8.58 20.16 -17.75
C THR A 43 8.19 20.62 -19.15
N LYS A 44 7.15 20.02 -19.76
CA LYS A 44 6.64 20.45 -21.08
C LYS A 44 6.16 21.90 -21.11
N THR A 45 5.58 22.39 -20.01
CA THR A 45 5.12 23.79 -19.93
C THR A 45 6.24 24.81 -19.70
N ILE A 46 7.42 24.38 -19.26
CA ILE A 46 8.57 25.26 -19.01
C ILE A 46 9.43 25.43 -20.28
N ASP A 47 9.35 24.49 -21.22
CA ASP A 47 10.10 24.49 -22.48
C ASP A 47 9.38 25.26 -23.63
N GLU A 48 8.24 25.90 -23.38
CA GLU A 48 7.49 26.81 -24.29
C GLU A 48 7.66 28.29 -23.90
#